data_AF-T1CA15-F1
#
_entry.id   AF-T1CA15-F1
#
_cell.length_a   1.000
_cell.length_b   1.000
_cell.length_c   1.000
_cell.angle_alpha   90.00
_cell.angle_beta   90.00
_cell.angle_gamma   90.00
#
_symmetry.space_group_name_H-M   'P 1'
#
loop_
_entity.id
_entity.type
_entity.pdbx_description
1 polymer ?
#
loop_
_entity_poly.entity_id
_entity_poly.type
_entity_poly.pdbx_seq_one_letter_code
_entity_poly.pdbx_strand_id
1 'polypeptide(L)'
;MRDAMKKLGGDPKRINPLSPVELVIDHSVQVDFAQSPDSFARNRTMEFERNHERYAFLRWGQEAFDNFRVVPPDTGIVHQVNIEYLARVVFANQLSGTSWLYPDTLVGTDSHTTMVNGLGVLGWGVGGIEAEAAMLGQPMTMVIPEVVGVRLTGRLGAHATATDLVLTLTEMLRKH
;
A
#
# COMPACT_ATOMS: atom_id res chain seq x y z
N MET A 1 4.51 20.73 0.97
CA MET A 1 5.87 20.91 1.53
C MET A 1 6.85 21.67 0.62
N ARG A 2 6.93 21.37 -0.69
CA ARG A 2 7.85 22.05 -1.63
C ARG A 2 7.76 23.59 -1.62
N ASP A 3 6.56 24.14 -1.63
CA ASP A 3 6.37 25.61 -1.58
C ASP A 3 6.84 26.22 -0.26
N ALA A 4 6.64 25.53 0.86
CA ALA A 4 7.12 25.99 2.16
C ALA A 4 8.65 25.97 2.21
N MET A 5 9.30 24.93 1.69
CA MET A 5 10.75 24.84 1.56
C MET A 5 11.31 26.01 0.74
N LYS A 6 10.65 26.33 -0.38
CA LYS A 6 11.01 27.49 -1.22
C LYS A 6 10.87 28.81 -0.46
N LYS A 7 9.76 29.02 0.26
CA LYS A 7 9.51 30.25 1.04
C LYS A 7 10.54 30.44 2.15
N LEU A 8 11.07 29.35 2.70
CA LEU A 8 12.13 29.37 3.71
C LEU A 8 13.55 29.47 3.11
N GLY A 9 13.68 29.62 1.78
CA GLY A 9 14.96 29.75 1.09
C GLY A 9 15.71 28.43 0.88
N GLY A 10 15.08 27.28 1.16
CA GLY A 10 15.64 25.96 0.93
C GLY A 10 15.38 25.44 -0.48
N ASP A 11 16.06 24.36 -0.86
CA ASP A 11 15.85 23.66 -2.13
C ASP A 11 14.59 22.77 -2.07
N PRO A 12 13.53 23.05 -2.85
CA PRO A 12 12.31 22.24 -2.88
C PRO A 12 12.53 20.81 -3.37
N LYS A 13 13.58 20.56 -4.16
CA LYS A 13 13.87 19.21 -4.68
C LYS A 13 14.26 18.23 -3.58
N ARG A 14 14.69 18.73 -2.41
CA ARG A 14 14.93 17.90 -1.22
C ARG A 14 13.64 17.29 -0.66
N ILE A 15 12.47 17.84 -1.00
CA ILE A 15 11.19 17.19 -0.73
C ILE A 15 10.97 16.17 -1.84
N ASN A 16 11.50 14.98 -1.62
CA ASN A 16 11.38 13.83 -2.50
C ASN A 16 11.41 12.54 -1.67
N PRO A 17 10.64 11.50 -2.03
CA PRO A 17 10.73 10.23 -1.32
C PRO A 17 12.14 9.65 -1.38
N LEU A 18 12.66 9.24 -0.22
CA LEU A 18 13.96 8.59 -0.05
C LEU A 18 13.86 7.07 -0.16
N SER A 19 12.65 6.53 0.01
CA SER A 19 12.31 5.13 -0.19
C SER A 19 11.37 4.98 -1.40
N PRO A 20 11.29 3.79 -2.01
CA PRO A 20 10.28 3.51 -3.03
C PRO A 20 8.87 3.78 -2.50
N VAL A 21 8.05 4.43 -3.32
CA VAL A 21 6.64 4.69 -3.03
C VAL A 21 5.81 4.26 -4.21
N GLU A 22 4.88 3.33 -3.97
CA GLU A 22 3.94 2.85 -4.96
C GLU A 22 2.51 3.22 -4.57
N LEU A 23 1.85 4.02 -5.42
CA LEU A 23 0.44 4.36 -5.28
C LEU A 23 -0.39 3.53 -6.27
N VAL A 24 -1.39 2.81 -5.76
CA VAL A 24 -2.35 2.07 -6.59
C VAL A 24 -3.66 2.84 -6.62
N ILE A 25 -4.22 3.04 -7.82
CA ILE A 25 -5.51 3.68 -8.01
C ILE A 25 -6.60 2.59 -8.03
N ASP A 26 -7.30 2.43 -6.93
CA ASP A 26 -8.33 1.39 -6.75
C ASP A 26 -9.60 1.87 -6.03
N HIS A 27 -9.55 3.00 -5.33
CA HIS A 27 -10.68 3.58 -4.58
C HIS A 27 -11.52 4.60 -5.37
N SER A 28 -11.41 4.62 -6.70
CA SER A 28 -12.09 5.56 -7.59
C SER A 28 -13.25 4.95 -8.36
N VAL A 29 -13.18 3.65 -8.67
CA VAL A 29 -14.19 2.94 -9.45
C VAL A 29 -15.46 2.71 -8.62
N GLN A 30 -16.62 2.82 -9.27
CA GLN A 30 -17.92 2.55 -8.67
C GLN A 30 -18.69 1.57 -9.56
N VAL A 31 -19.61 0.83 -8.95
CA VAL A 31 -20.51 -0.08 -9.68
C VAL A 31 -21.75 0.70 -10.11
N ASP A 32 -21.62 1.59 -11.11
CA ASP A 32 -22.74 2.34 -11.69
C ASP A 32 -23.62 1.43 -12.57
N PHE A 33 -23.00 0.45 -13.24
CA PHE A 33 -23.64 -0.54 -14.09
C PHE A 33 -23.20 -1.95 -13.68
N ALA A 34 -24.12 -2.91 -13.75
CA ALA A 34 -23.88 -4.32 -13.44
C ALA A 34 -24.72 -5.24 -14.34
N GLN A 35 -24.39 -6.52 -14.35
CA GLN A 35 -25.15 -7.60 -15.03
C GLN A 35 -25.28 -7.45 -16.55
N SER A 36 -24.36 -6.73 -17.22
CA SER A 36 -24.31 -6.63 -18.67
C SER A 36 -22.86 -6.76 -19.18
N PRO A 37 -22.63 -7.35 -20.38
CA PRO A 37 -21.28 -7.48 -20.95
C PRO A 37 -20.52 -6.15 -21.10
N ASP A 38 -21.23 -5.02 -21.20
CA ASP A 38 -20.67 -3.66 -21.34
C ASP A 38 -20.49 -2.92 -20.00
N SER A 39 -20.92 -3.51 -18.86
CA SER A 39 -20.91 -2.83 -17.55
C SER A 39 -19.51 -2.36 -17.15
N PHE A 40 -18.48 -3.19 -17.37
CA PHE A 40 -17.10 -2.84 -17.04
C PHE A 40 -16.60 -1.62 -17.82
N ALA A 41 -16.80 -1.60 -19.14
CA ALA A 41 -16.39 -0.48 -19.98
C ALA A 41 -17.10 0.82 -19.58
N ARG A 42 -18.39 0.74 -19.25
CA ARG A 42 -19.19 1.90 -18.83
C ARG A 42 -18.76 2.44 -17.47
N ASN A 43 -18.51 1.57 -16.49
CA ASN A 43 -18.01 1.99 -15.18
C ASN A 43 -16.64 2.66 -15.29
N ARG A 44 -15.75 2.13 -16.13
CA ARG A 44 -14.44 2.75 -16.43
C ARG A 44 -14.59 4.15 -17.04
N THR A 45 -15.50 4.32 -18.00
CA THR A 45 -15.77 5.64 -18.59
C THR A 45 -16.24 6.64 -17.53
N MET A 46 -17.21 6.24 -16.69
CA MET A 46 -17.73 7.07 -15.60
C MET A 46 -16.65 7.43 -14.58
N GLU A 47 -15.80 6.45 -14.21
CA GLU A 47 -14.70 6.66 -13.28
C GLU A 47 -13.73 7.73 -13.81
N PHE A 48 -13.33 7.63 -15.08
CA PHE A 48 -12.39 8.57 -15.69
C PHE A 48 -12.97 9.98 -15.79
N GLU A 49 -14.25 10.10 -16.18
CA GLU A 49 -14.95 11.38 -16.23
C GLU A 49 -15.02 12.06 -14.85
N ARG A 50 -15.31 11.28 -13.79
CA ARG A 50 -15.44 11.80 -12.41
C ARG A 50 -14.09 12.17 -11.78
N ASN A 51 -13.01 11.49 -12.15
CA ASN A 51 -11.71 11.59 -11.46
C ASN A 51 -10.59 12.19 -12.33
N HIS A 52 -10.91 12.79 -13.47
CA HIS A 52 -9.93 13.33 -14.43
C HIS A 52 -8.86 14.22 -13.76
N GLU A 53 -9.26 15.19 -12.93
CA GLU A 53 -8.32 16.10 -12.25
C GLU A 53 -7.40 15.36 -11.29
N ARG A 54 -7.94 14.39 -10.53
CA ARG A 54 -7.16 13.56 -9.60
C ARG A 54 -6.11 12.73 -10.35
N TYR A 55 -6.47 12.16 -11.50
CA TYR A 55 -5.54 11.39 -12.31
C TYR A 55 -4.46 12.26 -12.96
N ALA A 56 -4.82 13.45 -13.41
CA ALA A 56 -3.86 14.44 -13.90
C ALA A 56 -2.86 14.84 -12.79
N PHE A 57 -3.36 15.07 -11.57
CA PHE A 57 -2.53 15.39 -10.41
C PHE A 57 -1.58 14.24 -10.02
N LEU A 58 -2.08 13.00 -10.00
CA LEU A 58 -1.24 11.82 -9.70
C LEU A 58 -0.18 11.58 -10.79
N ARG A 59 -0.54 11.78 -12.06
CA ARG A 59 0.41 11.69 -13.19
C ARG A 59 1.50 12.75 -13.07
N TRP A 60 1.13 14.01 -12.78
CA TRP A 60 2.09 15.06 -12.49
C TRP A 60 3.01 14.67 -11.32
N GLY A 61 2.45 14.08 -10.26
CA GLY A 61 3.22 13.58 -9.12
C GLY A 61 4.26 12.56 -9.53
N GLN A 62 3.91 11.59 -10.38
CA GLN A 62 4.85 10.58 -10.90
C GLN A 62 6.03 11.20 -11.65
N GLU A 63 5.80 12.29 -12.40
CA GLU A 63 6.86 13.00 -13.12
C GLU A 63 7.67 13.94 -12.19
N ALA A 64 7.07 14.39 -11.09
CA ALA A 64 7.65 15.36 -10.18
C ALA A 64 8.55 14.76 -9.08
N PHE A 65 8.52 13.44 -8.87
CA PHE A 65 9.23 12.74 -7.79
C PHE A 65 9.96 11.48 -8.27
N ASP A 66 11.26 11.35 -7.98
CA ASP A 66 12.14 10.32 -8.57
C ASP A 66 11.85 8.87 -8.12
N ASN A 67 11.21 8.69 -6.95
CA ASN A 67 10.95 7.38 -6.33
C ASN A 67 9.44 7.07 -6.19
N PHE A 68 8.61 7.79 -6.93
CA PHE A 68 7.16 7.63 -6.88
C PHE A 68 6.66 6.93 -8.14
N ARG A 69 5.90 5.85 -7.97
CA ARG A 69 5.28 5.09 -9.06
C ARG A 69 3.79 5.01 -8.83
N VAL A 70 3.03 5.16 -9.92
CA VAL A 70 1.58 5.04 -9.93
C VAL A 70 1.20 3.81 -10.73
N VAL A 71 0.50 2.88 -10.08
CA VAL A 71 -0.20 1.79 -10.76
C VAL A 71 -1.55 2.35 -11.24
N PRO A 72 -1.82 2.31 -12.56
CA PRO A 72 -3.01 2.93 -13.13
C PRO A 72 -4.30 2.22 -12.67
N PRO A 73 -5.47 2.89 -12.81
CA PRO A 73 -6.76 2.26 -12.55
C PRO A 73 -6.96 1.00 -13.38
N ASP A 74 -7.90 0.16 -12.96
CA ASP A 74 -8.24 -1.14 -13.58
C ASP A 74 -7.14 -2.20 -13.56
N THR A 75 -6.06 -2.02 -12.79
CA THR A 75 -5.00 -3.03 -12.62
C THR A 75 -5.33 -4.02 -11.50
N GLY A 76 -6.12 -3.60 -10.52
CA GLY A 76 -6.48 -4.40 -9.34
C GLY A 76 -6.61 -3.54 -8.09
N ILE A 77 -6.76 -4.19 -6.93
CA ILE A 77 -6.79 -3.52 -5.62
C ILE A 77 -5.41 -3.51 -4.98
N VAL A 78 -5.09 -2.46 -4.21
CA VAL A 78 -3.75 -2.16 -3.70
C VAL A 78 -3.08 -3.35 -3.02
N HIS A 79 -3.80 -4.07 -2.15
CA HIS A 79 -3.21 -5.17 -1.39
C HIS A 79 -3.03 -6.45 -2.22
N GLN A 80 -3.90 -6.69 -3.20
CA GLN A 80 -3.74 -7.81 -4.12
C GLN A 80 -2.56 -7.56 -5.07
N VAL A 81 -2.49 -6.37 -5.66
CA VAL A 81 -1.35 -5.95 -6.50
C VAL A 81 -0.06 -5.99 -5.68
N ASN A 82 -0.12 -5.64 -4.39
CA ASN A 82 1.04 -5.72 -3.52
C ASN A 82 1.56 -7.15 -3.38
N ILE A 83 0.70 -8.10 -2.97
CA ILE A 83 1.14 -9.49 -2.76
C ILE A 83 1.52 -10.21 -4.06
N GLU A 84 0.93 -9.85 -5.20
CA GLU A 84 1.19 -10.51 -6.49
C GLU A 84 2.36 -9.89 -7.27
N TYR A 85 2.68 -8.62 -7.06
CA TYR A 85 3.62 -7.89 -7.92
C TYR A 85 4.59 -6.95 -7.19
N LEU A 86 4.15 -6.21 -6.16
CA LEU A 86 4.99 -5.16 -5.55
C LEU A 86 5.85 -5.67 -4.40
N ALA A 87 5.40 -6.65 -3.62
CA ALA A 87 6.13 -7.18 -2.47
C ALA A 87 7.42 -7.87 -2.93
N ARG A 88 8.55 -7.50 -2.31
CA ARG A 88 9.88 -8.04 -2.67
C ARG A 88 10.27 -9.19 -1.77
N VAL A 89 9.72 -9.28 -0.55
CA VAL A 89 10.10 -10.20 0.53
C VAL A 89 11.53 -9.95 1.05
N VAL A 90 12.52 -9.86 0.16
CA VAL A 90 13.89 -9.48 0.44
C VAL A 90 14.32 -8.41 -0.57
N PHE A 91 14.80 -7.27 -0.07
CA PHE A 91 15.47 -6.28 -0.89
C PHE A 91 16.95 -6.63 -1.07
N ALA A 92 17.47 -6.37 -2.27
CA ALA A 92 18.88 -6.50 -2.60
C ALA A 92 19.43 -5.17 -3.11
N ASN A 93 20.22 -4.49 -2.27
CA ASN A 93 20.78 -3.17 -2.59
C ASN A 93 22.31 -3.18 -2.55
N GLN A 94 22.92 -2.29 -3.32
CA GLN A 94 24.35 -1.96 -3.22
C GLN A 94 24.49 -0.74 -2.32
N LEU A 95 25.07 -0.90 -1.12
CA LEU A 95 25.37 0.18 -0.20
C LEU A 95 26.88 0.19 0.06
N SER A 96 27.55 1.30 -0.29
CA SER A 96 29.00 1.48 -0.09
C SER A 96 29.86 0.38 -0.72
N GLY A 97 29.47 -0.09 -1.91
CA GLY A 97 30.17 -1.15 -2.65
C GLY A 97 29.98 -2.56 -2.08
N THR A 98 29.15 -2.71 -1.05
CA THR A 98 28.77 -4.00 -0.47
C THR A 98 27.34 -4.34 -0.88
N SER A 99 27.10 -5.59 -1.24
CA SER A 99 25.74 -6.08 -1.47
C SER A 99 25.06 -6.39 -0.14
N TRP A 100 23.94 -5.72 0.11
CA TRP A 100 23.11 -5.91 1.29
C TRP A 100 21.82 -6.60 0.90
N LEU A 101 21.46 -7.60 1.71
CA LEU A 101 20.12 -8.19 1.71
C LEU A 101 19.44 -7.78 3.00
N TYR A 102 18.21 -7.31 2.91
CA TYR A 102 17.42 -6.95 4.08
C TYR A 102 15.94 -7.28 3.85
N PRO A 103 15.17 -7.59 4.91
CA PRO A 103 13.77 -7.94 4.77
C PRO A 103 12.97 -6.78 4.20
N ASP A 104 11.96 -7.11 3.39
CA ASP A 104 10.94 -6.16 3.01
C ASP A 104 10.08 -5.79 4.23
N THR A 105 9.85 -4.49 4.40
CA THR A 105 8.98 -3.92 5.42
C THR A 105 8.32 -2.67 4.84
N LEU A 106 7.05 -2.41 5.13
CA LEU A 106 6.39 -1.20 4.66
C LEU A 106 5.34 -0.66 5.62
N VAL A 107 5.04 0.63 5.44
CA VAL A 107 3.81 1.25 5.96
C VAL A 107 3.00 1.75 4.77
N GLY A 108 1.67 1.63 4.86
CA GLY A 108 0.77 2.09 3.81
C GLY A 108 -0.29 3.03 4.36
N THR A 109 -0.85 3.89 3.51
CA THR A 109 -1.95 4.80 3.89
C THR A 109 -3.31 4.11 3.85
N ASP A 110 -3.35 2.81 4.15
CA ASP A 110 -4.54 1.96 4.19
C ASP A 110 -4.41 0.95 5.34
N SER A 111 -5.48 0.71 6.10
CA SER A 111 -5.45 -0.16 7.28
C SER A 111 -5.19 -1.64 6.96
N HIS A 112 -5.55 -2.08 5.75
CA HIS A 112 -5.38 -3.47 5.31
C HIS A 112 -4.00 -3.74 4.71
N THR A 113 -3.05 -2.80 4.77
CA THR A 113 -1.64 -3.05 4.43
C THR A 113 -1.07 -4.27 5.16
N THR A 114 -1.64 -4.62 6.32
CA THR A 114 -1.38 -5.85 7.07
C THR A 114 -1.59 -7.15 6.28
N MET A 115 -2.31 -7.13 5.15
CA MET A 115 -2.49 -8.30 4.28
C MET A 115 -1.16 -8.88 3.78
N VAL A 116 -0.16 -8.03 3.55
CA VAL A 116 1.18 -8.45 3.10
C VAL A 116 1.91 -9.33 4.13
N ASN A 117 1.51 -9.27 5.41
CA ASN A 117 2.08 -10.07 6.49
C ASN A 117 1.88 -11.57 6.25
N GLY A 118 0.88 -11.96 5.46
CA GLY A 118 0.70 -13.35 5.02
C GLY A 118 1.86 -13.90 4.16
N LEU A 119 2.67 -13.03 3.56
CA LEU A 119 3.90 -13.37 2.82
C LEU A 119 5.18 -13.26 3.67
N GLY A 120 5.08 -12.94 4.96
CA GLY A 120 6.24 -12.73 5.83
C GLY A 120 6.90 -11.36 5.71
N VAL A 121 6.29 -10.42 4.99
CA VAL A 121 6.69 -9.01 4.94
C VAL A 121 6.06 -8.28 6.11
N LEU A 122 6.84 -7.57 6.94
CA LEU A 122 6.27 -6.83 8.07
C LEU A 122 5.70 -5.48 7.59
N GLY A 123 4.38 -5.34 7.58
CA GLY A 123 3.73 -4.08 7.24
C GLY A 123 2.38 -3.82 7.90
N TRP A 124 2.04 -2.54 8.00
CA TRP A 124 0.80 -2.07 8.63
C TRP A 124 0.34 -0.72 8.09
N GLY A 125 -0.91 -0.36 8.39
CA GLY A 125 -1.50 0.91 7.99
C GLY A 125 -1.10 2.06 8.91
N VAL A 126 -0.86 3.24 8.34
CA VAL A 126 -0.56 4.49 9.05
C VAL A 126 -1.35 5.66 8.44
N GLY A 127 -1.36 6.81 9.11
CA GLY A 127 -1.91 8.04 8.55
C GLY A 127 -1.05 8.61 7.42
N GLY A 128 -1.64 9.50 6.62
CA GLY A 128 -0.94 10.12 5.49
C GLY A 128 0.27 10.97 5.92
N ILE A 129 0.21 11.60 7.10
CA ILE A 129 1.32 12.42 7.63
C ILE A 129 2.49 11.54 8.04
N GLU A 130 2.22 10.44 8.73
CA GLU A 130 3.25 9.46 9.11
C GLU A 130 3.89 8.84 7.87
N ALA A 131 3.10 8.51 6.86
CA ALA A 131 3.61 8.02 5.58
C ALA A 131 4.49 9.08 4.89
N GLU A 132 4.06 10.35 4.80
CA GLU A 132 4.87 11.44 4.21
C GLU A 132 6.19 11.65 4.98
N ALA A 133 6.16 11.59 6.31
CA ALA A 133 7.36 11.67 7.14
C ALA A 133 8.31 10.49 6.90
N ALA A 134 7.78 9.26 6.83
CA ALA A 134 8.55 8.06 6.53
C ALA A 134 9.19 8.13 5.14
N MET A 135 8.45 8.63 4.13
CA MET A 135 8.97 8.87 2.78
C MET A 135 10.14 9.85 2.78
N LEU A 136 10.17 10.80 3.70
CA LEU A 136 11.26 11.77 3.86
C LEU A 136 12.39 11.28 4.78
N GLY A 137 12.39 9.99 5.14
CA GLY A 137 13.44 9.34 5.92
C GLY A 137 13.27 9.45 7.44
N GLN A 138 12.13 9.95 7.93
CA GLN A 138 11.86 9.94 9.36
C GLN A 138 11.52 8.51 9.82
N PRO A 139 12.23 7.95 10.81
CA PRO A 139 11.89 6.64 11.36
C PRO A 139 10.49 6.64 11.99
N MET A 140 9.81 5.50 11.92
CA MET A 140 8.54 5.30 12.62
C MET A 140 8.79 5.13 14.11
N THR A 141 8.11 5.93 14.93
CA THR A 141 8.16 5.82 16.39
C THR A 141 6.99 5.00 16.90
N MET A 142 7.29 3.89 17.57
CA MET A 142 6.29 3.03 18.20
C MET A 142 6.79 2.49 19.54
N VAL A 143 5.86 2.20 20.44
CA VAL A 143 6.15 1.39 21.62
C VAL A 143 6.45 -0.04 21.16
N ILE A 144 7.42 -0.70 21.78
CA ILE A 144 7.70 -2.11 21.51
C ILE A 144 6.42 -2.91 21.82
N PRO A 145 5.79 -3.56 20.82
CA PRO A 145 4.51 -4.21 21.02
C PRO A 145 4.69 -5.55 21.71
N GLU A 146 3.68 -5.95 22.47
CA GLU A 146 3.53 -7.35 22.86
C GLU A 146 3.21 -8.22 21.64
N VAL A 147 3.66 -9.47 21.65
CA VAL A 147 3.44 -10.42 20.55
C VAL A 147 2.54 -11.55 21.04
N VAL A 148 1.30 -11.56 20.56
CA VAL A 148 0.32 -12.63 20.87
C VAL A 148 0.49 -13.77 19.88
N GLY A 149 0.93 -14.93 20.36
CA GLY A 149 1.10 -16.13 19.54
C GLY A 149 -0.21 -16.88 19.32
N VAL A 150 -0.66 -16.99 18.07
CA VAL A 150 -1.83 -17.80 17.69
C VAL A 150 -1.36 -19.15 17.12
N ARG A 151 -1.52 -20.23 17.88
CA ARG A 151 -1.15 -21.58 17.45
C ARG A 151 -2.31 -22.25 16.71
N LEU A 152 -2.17 -22.41 15.40
CA LEU A 152 -3.10 -23.20 14.59
C LEU A 152 -2.77 -24.70 14.72
N THR A 153 -3.79 -25.54 14.96
CA THR A 153 -3.65 -26.99 15.06
C THR A 153 -4.76 -27.70 14.29
N GLY A 154 -4.54 -28.96 13.93
CA GLY A 154 -5.51 -29.75 13.16
C GLY A 154 -5.50 -29.40 11.66
N ARG A 155 -6.65 -29.61 11.00
CA ARG A 155 -6.86 -29.33 9.58
C ARG A 155 -8.25 -28.72 9.38
N LEU A 156 -8.39 -27.83 8.40
CA LEU A 156 -9.70 -27.31 7.98
C LEU A 156 -10.57 -28.45 7.43
N GLY A 157 -11.88 -28.39 7.68
CA GLY A 157 -12.84 -29.31 7.10
C GLY A 157 -12.96 -29.11 5.58
N ALA A 158 -13.42 -30.14 4.86
CA ALA A 158 -13.47 -30.11 3.39
C ALA A 158 -14.37 -29.00 2.80
N HIS A 159 -15.30 -28.47 3.60
CA HIS A 159 -16.21 -27.38 3.20
C HIS A 159 -15.83 -26.03 3.79
N ALA A 160 -14.78 -25.95 4.63
CA ALA A 160 -14.34 -24.70 5.21
C ALA A 160 -13.51 -23.90 4.21
N THR A 161 -13.75 -22.60 4.15
CA THR A 161 -13.08 -21.64 3.28
C THR A 161 -12.06 -20.80 4.06
N ALA A 162 -11.21 -20.06 3.35
CA ALA A 162 -10.33 -19.06 3.96
C ALA A 162 -11.13 -17.98 4.71
N THR A 163 -12.31 -17.63 4.21
CA THR A 163 -13.23 -16.67 4.84
C THR A 163 -13.73 -17.18 6.19
N ASP A 164 -14.10 -18.47 6.28
CA ASP A 164 -14.53 -19.06 7.54
C ASP A 164 -13.42 -19.02 8.59
N LEU A 165 -12.18 -19.32 8.18
CA LEU A 165 -11.01 -19.25 9.05
C LEU A 165 -10.74 -17.82 9.54
N VAL A 166 -10.67 -16.82 8.64
CA VAL A 166 -10.33 -15.45 9.03
C VAL A 166 -11.42 -14.82 9.91
N LEU A 167 -12.70 -15.10 9.65
CA LEU A 167 -13.79 -14.63 10.51
C LEU A 167 -13.74 -15.26 11.90
N THR A 168 -13.46 -16.57 11.98
CA THR A 168 -13.29 -17.27 13.26
C THR A 168 -12.14 -16.68 14.08
N LEU A 169 -10.98 -16.46 13.45
CA LEU A 169 -9.83 -15.86 14.11
C LEU A 169 -10.11 -14.41 14.54
N THR A 170 -10.81 -13.63 13.70
CA THR A 170 -11.21 -12.26 14.02
C THR A 170 -12.11 -12.22 15.25
N GLU A 171 -13.11 -13.11 15.32
CA GLU A 171 -13.99 -13.20 16.48
C GLU A 171 -13.22 -13.58 17.75
N MET A 172 -12.34 -14.58 17.67
CA MET A 172 -11.53 -15.03 18.80
C MET A 172 -10.60 -13.93 19.32
N LEU A 173 -9.87 -13.26 18.43
CA LEU A 173 -8.92 -12.20 18.80
C LEU A 173 -9.61 -10.95 19.33
N ARG A 174 -10.85 -10.67 18.91
CA ARG A 174 -11.63 -9.55 19.45
C ARG A 174 -12.16 -9.80 20.87
N LYS A 175 -12.27 -11.07 21.29
CA LYS A 175 -12.70 -11.46 22.64
C LYS A 175 -11.54 -11.54 23.66
N HIS A 176 -10.30 -11.64 23.17
CA HIS A 176 -9.09 -11.68 23.99
C HIS A 176 -8.80 -10.32 24.61
#